data_AF-A0A4R9BRQ3-F1
#
_entry.id   AF-A0A4R9BRQ3-F1
#
_cell.length_a   1.000
_cell.length_b   1.000
_cell.length_c   1.000
_cell.angle_alpha   90.00
_cell.angle_beta   90.00
_cell.angle_gamma   90.00
#
_symmetry.space_group_name_H-M   'P 1'
#
loop_
_entity.id
_entity.type
_entity.pdbx_description
1 polymer ?
#
loop_
_entity_poly.entity_id
_entity_poly.type
_entity_poly.pdbx_seq_one_letter_code
_entity_poly.pdbx_strand_id
1 'polypeptide(L)'
;MAEAQSKRGGVPRDVLLVEYSAANDVYLTYDGFRWQAGSFLIAGVFVYWGFLIQSTPSEMVVGVSSVLVASLMSCWLLFASHYRQLYLLKLRRLHEIELLLGMEQHLRFTPLARGLQYKAQGIRGHHIDNVVYVLTAVGGSVLAIAKNGFSYWDLAVFLLVPFVIWRATRNEGEMKKNLGPLVRPSET
;
A
#
# COMPACT_ATOMS: atom_id res chain seq x y z
N MET A 1 -32.28 9.20 -26.85
CA MET A 1 -31.07 9.94 -26.39
C MET A 1 -29.83 9.05 -26.21
N ALA A 2 -29.89 7.74 -26.48
CA ALA A 2 -28.74 6.82 -26.35
C ALA A 2 -27.78 6.79 -27.57
N GLU A 3 -28.17 7.36 -28.72
CA GLU A 3 -27.39 7.28 -29.97
C GLU A 3 -26.36 8.40 -30.18
N ALA A 4 -26.38 9.46 -29.37
CA ALA A 4 -25.54 10.64 -29.63
C ALA A 4 -24.08 10.51 -29.14
N GLN A 5 -23.73 9.48 -28.37
CA GLN A 5 -22.37 9.30 -27.81
C GLN A 5 -21.40 8.51 -28.72
N SER A 6 -21.87 7.98 -29.86
CA SER A 6 -21.07 7.11 -30.74
C SER A 6 -20.01 7.84 -31.59
N LYS A 7 -20.00 9.18 -31.67
CA LYS A 7 -19.22 9.93 -32.69
C LYS A 7 -17.80 10.39 -32.28
N ARG A 8 -17.19 9.90 -31.19
CA ARG A 8 -15.77 10.16 -30.87
C ARG A 8 -14.95 8.86 -30.82
N GLY A 9 -14.78 8.16 -31.96
CA GLY A 9 -13.89 6.98 -32.06
C GLY A 9 -14.03 5.98 -30.91
N GLY A 10 -15.23 5.90 -30.33
CA GLY A 10 -15.43 5.67 -28.90
C GLY A 10 -15.56 4.21 -28.60
N VAL A 11 -14.75 3.72 -27.67
CA VAL A 11 -14.87 2.37 -27.12
C VAL A 11 -16.34 2.11 -26.75
N PRO A 12 -16.97 1.02 -27.22
CA PRO A 12 -18.37 0.74 -26.93
C PRO A 12 -18.66 0.75 -25.43
N ARG A 13 -19.84 1.24 -25.05
CA ARG A 13 -20.26 1.34 -23.64
C ARG A 13 -20.10 0.02 -22.89
N ASP A 14 -20.48 -1.09 -23.52
CA ASP A 14 -20.41 -2.42 -22.90
C ASP A 14 -18.96 -2.85 -22.62
N VAL A 15 -18.02 -2.50 -23.51
CA VAL A 15 -16.59 -2.76 -23.30
C VAL A 15 -16.06 -1.96 -22.12
N LEU A 16 -16.45 -0.68 -22.01
CA LEU A 16 -16.06 0.17 -20.87
C LEU A 16 -16.64 -0.36 -19.54
N LEU A 17 -17.87 -0.87 -19.54
CA LEU A 17 -18.49 -1.46 -18.35
C LEU A 17 -17.80 -2.76 -17.92
N VAL A 18 -17.41 -3.61 -18.88
CA VAL A 18 -16.63 -4.83 -18.60
C VAL A 18 -15.25 -4.47 -18.04
N GLU A 19 -14.56 -3.50 -18.65
CA GLU A 19 -13.27 -3.01 -18.15
C GLU A 19 -13.40 -2.43 -16.73
N TYR A 20 -14.46 -1.67 -16.47
CA TYR A 20 -14.77 -1.11 -15.15
C TYR A 20 -14.97 -2.21 -14.11
N SER A 21 -15.78 -3.23 -14.41
CA SER A 21 -16.01 -4.36 -13.50
C SER A 21 -14.71 -5.09 -13.19
N ALA A 22 -13.93 -5.44 -14.23
CA ALA A 22 -12.66 -6.13 -14.07
C ALA A 22 -11.66 -5.30 -13.25
N ALA A 23 -11.58 -3.99 -13.47
CA ALA A 23 -10.69 -3.11 -12.70
C ALA A 23 -11.13 -2.99 -11.23
N ASN A 24 -12.43 -2.96 -10.96
CA ASN A 24 -12.99 -2.91 -9.62
C ASN A 24 -12.74 -4.21 -8.83
N ASP A 25 -12.90 -5.37 -9.47
CA ASP A 25 -12.70 -6.68 -8.82
C ASP A 25 -11.22 -6.92 -8.48
N VAL A 26 -10.33 -6.56 -9.40
CA VAL A 26 -8.87 -6.64 -9.19
C VAL A 26 -8.44 -5.76 -8.02
N TYR A 27 -9.02 -4.58 -7.87
CA TYR A 27 -8.73 -3.67 -6.75
C TYR A 27 -8.98 -4.35 -5.38
N LEU A 28 -10.15 -4.96 -5.19
CA LEU A 28 -10.51 -5.60 -3.93
C LEU A 28 -9.59 -6.80 -3.63
N THR A 29 -9.22 -7.55 -4.67
CA THR A 29 -8.34 -8.72 -4.55
C THR A 29 -6.93 -8.32 -4.08
N TYR A 30 -6.39 -7.23 -4.62
CA TYR A 30 -5.05 -6.73 -4.26
C TYR A 30 -4.93 -6.29 -2.80
N ASP A 31 -5.94 -5.60 -2.26
CA ASP A 31 -5.90 -5.18 -0.86
C ASP A 31 -6.05 -6.37 0.10
N GLY A 32 -6.95 -7.31 -0.24
CA GLY A 32 -7.17 -8.52 0.55
C GLY A 32 -5.91 -9.40 0.65
N PHE A 33 -5.28 -9.71 -0.48
CA PHE A 33 -4.08 -10.56 -0.50
C PHE A 33 -2.92 -9.95 0.29
N ARG A 34 -2.70 -8.63 0.14
CA ARG A 34 -1.65 -7.89 0.84
C ARG A 34 -1.78 -7.97 2.36
N TRP A 35 -2.99 -7.78 2.89
CA TRP A 35 -3.26 -7.87 4.33
C TRP A 35 -3.23 -9.30 4.85
N GLN A 36 -3.70 -10.28 4.06
CA GLN A 36 -3.59 -11.70 4.43
C GLN A 36 -2.12 -12.15 4.52
N ALA A 37 -1.28 -11.81 3.54
CA ALA A 37 0.14 -12.10 3.61
C ALA A 37 0.81 -11.36 4.79
N GLY A 38 0.43 -10.11 5.02
CA GLY A 38 0.93 -9.31 6.13
C GLY A 38 0.58 -9.89 7.50
N SER A 39 -0.65 -10.38 7.69
CA SER A 39 -1.09 -10.92 8.98
C SER A 39 -0.31 -12.17 9.39
N PHE A 40 0.03 -13.05 8.45
CA PHE A 40 0.89 -14.20 8.72
C PHE A 40 2.29 -13.78 9.18
N LEU A 41 2.89 -12.77 8.54
CA LEU A 41 4.20 -12.27 8.94
C LEU A 41 4.14 -11.61 10.32
N ILE A 42 3.14 -10.76 10.58
CA ILE A 42 2.94 -10.10 11.87
C ILE A 42 2.77 -11.13 12.99
N ALA A 43 1.97 -12.18 12.76
CA ALA A 43 1.81 -13.28 13.71
C ALA A 43 3.15 -13.98 14.00
N GLY A 44 3.95 -14.26 12.97
CA GLY A 44 5.29 -14.81 13.11
C GLY A 44 6.23 -13.91 13.94
N VAL A 45 6.14 -12.59 13.77
CA VAL A 45 6.90 -11.63 14.59
C VAL A 45 6.51 -11.70 16.07
N PHE A 46 5.20 -11.79 16.38
CA PHE A 46 4.76 -11.92 17.77
C PHE A 46 5.19 -13.25 18.40
N VAL A 47 5.19 -14.34 17.64
CA VAL A 47 5.75 -15.63 18.10
C VAL A 47 7.24 -15.48 18.41
N TYR A 48 8.00 -14.83 17.52
CA TYR A 48 9.41 -14.53 17.75
C TYR A 48 9.63 -13.70 19.02
N TRP A 49 8.81 -12.67 19.27
CA TRP A 49 8.89 -11.87 20.49
C TRP A 49 8.61 -12.70 21.75
N GLY A 50 7.62 -13.60 21.70
CA GLY A 50 7.35 -14.55 22.78
C GLY A 50 8.58 -15.41 23.12
N PHE A 51 9.27 -15.92 22.09
CA PHE A 51 10.53 -16.65 22.27
C PHE A 51 11.62 -15.78 22.90
N LEU A 52 11.82 -14.54 22.46
CA LEU A 52 12.81 -13.63 23.03
C LEU A 52 12.56 -13.32 24.51
N ILE A 53 11.29 -13.20 24.91
CA ILE A 53 10.91 -12.93 26.30
C ILE A 53 11.24 -14.15 27.18
N GLN A 54 10.81 -15.34 26.76
CA GLN A 54 10.89 -16.57 27.57
C GLN A 54 12.29 -17.20 27.62
N SER A 55 13.05 -17.14 26.54
CA SER A 55 14.35 -17.83 26.43
C SER A 55 15.52 -16.86 26.64
N THR A 56 16.71 -17.39 26.92
CA THR A 56 17.98 -16.62 26.92
C THR A 56 18.84 -17.05 25.73
N PRO A 57 18.44 -16.67 24.51
CA PRO A 57 19.20 -17.01 23.30
C PRO A 57 20.54 -16.27 23.29
N SER A 58 21.52 -16.85 22.60
CA SER A 58 22.80 -16.16 22.35
C SER A 58 22.59 -14.87 21.56
N GLU A 59 23.46 -13.87 21.79
CA GLU A 59 23.41 -12.57 21.10
C GLU A 59 23.42 -12.73 19.56
N MET A 60 24.23 -13.66 19.05
CA MET A 60 24.31 -13.95 17.62
C MET A 60 22.96 -14.43 17.06
N VAL A 61 22.27 -15.33 17.78
CA VAL A 61 20.95 -15.82 17.34
C VAL A 61 19.96 -14.67 17.27
N VAL A 62 19.90 -13.84 18.33
CA VAL A 62 18.99 -12.68 18.38
C VAL A 62 19.28 -11.67 17.27
N GLY A 63 20.55 -11.35 17.06
CA GLY A 63 20.98 -10.40 16.03
C GLY A 63 20.58 -10.88 14.64
N VAL A 64 20.91 -12.12 14.30
CA VAL A 64 20.57 -12.72 13.00
C VAL A 64 19.06 -12.80 12.81
N SER A 65 18.31 -13.25 13.81
CA SER A 65 16.84 -13.35 13.70
C SER A 65 16.17 -11.98 13.58
N SER A 66 16.66 -10.96 14.29
CA SER A 66 16.13 -9.59 14.17
C SER A 66 16.38 -8.99 12.78
N VAL A 67 17.57 -9.20 12.20
CA VAL A 67 17.86 -8.78 10.82
C VAL A 67 16.99 -9.55 9.82
N LEU A 68 16.76 -10.84 10.02
CA LEU A 68 15.90 -11.64 9.16
C LEU A 68 14.44 -11.14 9.22
N VAL A 69 13.91 -10.89 10.42
CA VAL A 69 12.56 -10.33 10.62
C VAL A 69 12.44 -8.96 9.94
N ALA A 70 13.40 -8.07 10.17
CA ALA A 70 13.39 -6.75 9.53
C ALA A 70 13.44 -6.85 8.00
N SER A 71 14.23 -7.79 7.46
CA SER A 71 14.33 -8.03 6.01
C SER A 71 13.03 -8.59 5.42
N LEU A 72 12.40 -9.56 6.07
CA LEU A 72 11.11 -10.12 5.63
C LEU A 72 10.00 -9.06 5.67
N MET A 73 9.94 -8.28 6.75
CA MET A 73 9.00 -7.17 6.86
C MET A 73 9.30 -6.07 5.84
N SER A 74 10.58 -5.86 5.47
CA SER A 74 10.97 -4.92 4.41
C SER A 74 10.45 -5.38 3.05
N CYS A 75 10.61 -6.66 2.73
CA CYS A 75 10.07 -7.27 1.51
C CYS A 75 8.55 -7.10 1.46
N TRP A 76 7.85 -7.35 2.56
CA TRP A 76 6.40 -7.14 2.64
C TRP A 76 6.01 -5.68 2.42
N LEU A 77 6.71 -4.71 3.03
CA LEU A 77 6.40 -3.29 2.83
C LEU A 77 6.65 -2.84 1.39
N LEU A 78 7.75 -3.28 0.77
CA LEU A 78 8.04 -3.00 -0.64
C LEU A 78 7.00 -3.64 -1.56
N PHE A 79 6.57 -4.87 -1.26
CA PHE A 79 5.48 -5.55 -1.95
C PHE A 79 4.16 -4.78 -1.82
N ALA A 80 3.80 -4.37 -0.60
CA ALA A 80 2.63 -3.54 -0.32
C ALA A 80 2.67 -2.21 -1.07
N SER A 81 3.84 -1.55 -1.11
CA SER A 81 4.08 -0.33 -1.86
C SER A 81 3.89 -0.54 -3.37
N HIS A 82 4.41 -1.65 -3.92
CA HIS A 82 4.22 -1.98 -5.32
C HIS A 82 2.74 -2.22 -5.68
N TYR A 83 2.01 -2.98 -4.88
CA TYR A 83 0.57 -3.20 -5.11
C TYR A 83 -0.23 -1.90 -5.00
N ARG A 84 0.15 -1.01 -4.09
CA ARG A 84 -0.43 0.34 -3.99
C ARG A 84 -0.19 1.16 -5.26
N GLN A 85 0.93 0.94 -5.95
CA GLN A 85 1.20 1.57 -7.25
C GLN A 85 0.24 1.10 -8.32
N LEU A 86 0.11 -0.23 -8.47
CA LEU A 86 -0.85 -0.83 -9.39
C LEU A 86 -2.29 -0.36 -9.09
N TYR A 87 -2.63 -0.27 -7.81
CA TYR A 87 -3.91 0.29 -7.36
C TYR A 87 -4.14 1.71 -7.87
N LEU A 88 -3.17 2.62 -7.70
CA LEU A 88 -3.35 4.01 -8.13
C LEU A 88 -3.49 4.14 -9.65
N LEU A 89 -2.76 3.33 -10.42
CA LEU A 89 -2.92 3.26 -11.88
C LEU A 89 -4.32 2.75 -12.28
N LYS A 90 -4.82 1.70 -11.62
CA LYS A 90 -6.15 1.14 -11.90
C LYS A 90 -7.28 2.07 -11.47
N LEU A 91 -7.14 2.72 -10.31
CA LEU A 91 -8.09 3.73 -9.86
C LEU A 91 -8.16 4.92 -10.82
N ARG A 92 -7.01 5.35 -11.36
CA ARG A 92 -6.97 6.38 -12.41
C ARG A 92 -7.82 5.96 -13.62
N ARG A 93 -7.67 4.72 -14.07
CA ARG A 93 -8.44 4.18 -15.18
C ARG A 93 -9.94 4.10 -14.87
N LEU A 94 -10.31 3.72 -13.64
CA LEU A 94 -11.71 3.75 -13.19
C LEU A 94 -12.30 5.16 -13.29
N HIS A 95 -11.58 6.19 -12.81
CA HIS A 95 -12.05 7.58 -12.94
C HIS A 95 -12.25 8.01 -14.41
N GLU A 96 -11.35 7.62 -15.31
CA GLU A 96 -11.50 7.90 -16.74
C GLU A 96 -12.76 7.24 -17.32
N ILE A 97 -13.00 5.97 -16.99
CA ILE A 97 -14.20 5.25 -17.45
C ILE A 97 -15.46 5.89 -16.86
N GLU A 98 -15.46 6.28 -15.58
CA GLU A 98 -16.59 6.98 -14.96
C GLU A 98 -16.88 8.32 -15.64
N LEU A 99 -15.85 9.09 -16.00
CA LEU A 99 -16.01 10.33 -16.75
C LEU A 99 -16.63 10.08 -18.13
N LEU A 100 -16.19 9.04 -18.85
CA LEU A 100 -16.72 8.66 -20.16
C LEU A 100 -18.17 8.19 -20.09
N LEU A 101 -18.53 7.44 -19.05
CA LEU A 101 -19.86 6.86 -18.86
C LEU A 101 -20.83 7.77 -18.10
N GLY A 102 -20.34 8.87 -17.53
CA GLY A 102 -21.14 9.77 -16.68
C GLY A 102 -21.50 9.16 -15.32
N MET A 103 -20.71 8.20 -14.82
CA MET A 103 -20.85 7.62 -13.48
C MET A 103 -20.07 8.47 -12.45
N GLU A 104 -20.29 8.25 -11.15
CA GLU A 104 -19.69 9.11 -10.10
C GLU A 104 -19.15 8.37 -8.87
N GLN A 105 -19.21 7.04 -8.80
CA GLN A 105 -18.93 6.32 -7.55
C GLN A 105 -17.54 6.63 -6.99
N HIS A 106 -16.50 6.54 -7.82
CA HIS A 106 -15.12 6.84 -7.44
C HIS A 106 -14.79 8.33 -7.58
N LEU A 107 -15.38 9.01 -8.56
CA LEU A 107 -15.21 10.46 -8.77
C LEU A 107 -15.64 11.30 -7.56
N ARG A 108 -16.56 10.81 -6.71
CA ARG A 108 -16.96 11.48 -5.46
C ARG A 108 -15.81 11.71 -4.49
N PHE A 109 -14.71 10.98 -4.58
CA PHE A 109 -13.51 11.21 -3.78
C PHE A 109 -12.53 12.22 -4.41
N THR A 110 -12.89 12.78 -5.56
CA THR A 110 -12.05 13.71 -6.33
C THR A 110 -12.73 15.09 -6.44
N PRO A 111 -11.97 16.15 -6.79
CA PRO A 111 -12.56 17.45 -7.12
C PRO A 111 -13.48 17.43 -8.34
N LEU A 112 -13.47 16.34 -9.12
CA LEU A 112 -14.27 16.18 -10.33
C LEU A 112 -15.65 15.56 -10.05
N ALA A 113 -16.13 15.50 -8.82
CA ALA A 113 -17.51 15.13 -8.52
C ALA A 113 -18.48 16.23 -8.99
N ARG A 114 -19.66 15.92 -9.54
CA ARG A 114 -20.72 16.95 -9.76
C ARG A 114 -21.57 17.17 -8.51
N GLY A 115 -21.73 16.12 -7.70
CA GLY A 115 -22.53 16.14 -6.49
C GLY A 115 -21.71 16.20 -5.21
N LEU A 116 -22.16 15.45 -4.20
CA LEU A 116 -21.50 15.40 -2.89
C LEU A 116 -20.08 14.84 -3.00
N GLN A 117 -19.10 15.61 -2.53
CA GLN A 117 -17.73 15.14 -2.42
C GLN A 117 -17.51 14.39 -1.10
N TYR A 118 -17.00 13.17 -1.18
CA TYR A 118 -16.62 12.38 -0.02
C TYR A 118 -15.20 12.75 0.44
N LYS A 119 -15.05 12.89 1.76
CA LYS A 119 -13.75 13.10 2.40
C LYS A 119 -13.42 11.87 3.24
N ALA A 120 -12.29 11.24 2.96
CA ALA A 120 -11.76 10.19 3.81
C ALA A 120 -11.39 10.79 5.18
N GLN A 121 -11.83 10.15 6.27
CA GLN A 121 -11.51 10.53 7.64
C GLN A 121 -10.50 9.55 8.24
N GLY A 122 -9.63 10.05 9.13
CA GLY A 122 -8.67 9.24 9.88
C GLY A 122 -7.32 9.02 9.19
N ILE A 123 -6.57 8.05 9.72
CA ILE A 123 -5.23 7.71 9.24
C ILE A 123 -5.35 7.00 7.89
N ARG A 124 -4.60 7.46 6.89
CA ARG A 124 -4.59 6.83 5.57
C ARG A 124 -3.95 5.44 5.66
N GLY A 125 -4.50 4.45 4.96
CA GLY A 125 -4.05 3.05 5.01
C GLY A 125 -2.52 2.84 4.93
N HIS A 126 -1.83 3.49 3.98
CA HIS A 126 -0.35 3.37 3.89
C HIS A 126 0.44 3.87 5.10
N HIS A 127 -0.10 4.81 5.88
CA HIS A 127 0.55 5.19 7.14
C HIS A 127 0.41 4.08 8.17
N ILE A 128 -0.69 3.33 8.16
CA ILE A 128 -0.88 2.14 8.99
C ILE A 128 0.14 1.07 8.60
N ASP A 129 0.35 0.84 7.30
CA ASP A 129 1.37 -0.12 6.82
C ASP A 129 2.77 0.24 7.34
N ASN A 130 3.15 1.53 7.26
CA ASN A 130 4.42 2.00 7.78
C ASN A 130 4.54 1.84 9.30
N VAL A 131 3.46 2.13 10.04
CA VAL A 131 3.44 1.97 11.51
C VAL A 131 3.61 0.49 11.88
N VAL A 132 2.84 -0.40 11.25
CA VAL A 132 2.94 -1.85 11.47
C VAL A 132 4.33 -2.35 11.13
N TYR A 133 4.89 -1.91 10.00
CA TYR A 133 6.25 -2.23 9.59
C TYR A 133 7.29 -1.79 10.63
N VAL A 134 7.26 -0.54 11.08
CA VAL A 134 8.20 -0.03 12.09
C VAL A 134 8.08 -0.82 13.39
N LEU A 135 6.87 -1.02 13.89
CA LEU A 135 6.63 -1.75 15.14
C LEU A 135 7.18 -3.17 15.07
N THR A 136 6.89 -3.89 13.99
CA THR A 136 7.29 -5.30 13.84
C THR A 136 8.77 -5.47 13.51
N ALA A 137 9.33 -4.64 12.63
CA ALA A 137 10.73 -4.73 12.22
C ALA A 137 11.71 -4.26 13.31
N VAL A 138 11.34 -3.24 14.10
CA VAL A 138 12.21 -2.66 15.13
C VAL A 138 11.96 -3.26 16.51
N GLY A 139 10.72 -3.71 16.80
CA GLY A 139 10.34 -4.14 18.14
C GLY A 139 11.19 -5.30 18.69
N GLY A 140 11.60 -6.25 17.84
CA GLY A 140 12.50 -7.33 18.24
C GLY A 140 13.87 -6.84 18.71
N SER A 141 14.47 -5.90 17.98
CA SER A 141 15.74 -5.26 18.38
C SER A 141 15.59 -4.43 19.65
N VAL A 142 14.51 -3.67 19.80
CA VAL A 142 14.27 -2.90 21.04
C VAL A 142 14.15 -3.81 22.25
N LEU A 143 13.41 -4.93 22.13
CA LEU A 143 13.31 -5.93 23.19
C LEU A 143 14.65 -6.59 23.49
N ALA A 144 15.45 -6.90 22.46
CA ALA A 144 16.79 -7.44 22.61
C ALA A 144 17.72 -6.48 23.37
N ILE A 145 17.72 -5.19 22.99
CA ILE A 145 18.50 -4.14 23.63
C ILE A 145 18.10 -3.99 25.10
N ALA A 146 16.81 -3.98 25.39
CA ALA A 146 16.31 -3.86 26.75
C ALA A 146 16.75 -5.03 27.65
N LYS A 147 16.90 -6.24 27.08
CA LYS A 147 17.24 -7.45 27.84
C LYS A 147 18.75 -7.71 27.94
N ASN A 148 19.48 -7.51 26.85
CA ASN A 148 20.88 -7.94 26.70
C ASN A 148 21.86 -6.77 26.46
N GLY A 149 21.36 -5.55 26.30
CA GLY A 149 22.16 -4.40 25.88
C GLY A 149 22.30 -4.29 24.36
N PHE A 150 22.97 -3.22 23.92
CA PHE A 150 23.10 -2.87 22.51
C PHE A 150 24.07 -3.79 21.76
N SER A 151 23.68 -4.24 20.57
CA SER A 151 24.51 -5.04 19.68
C SER A 151 24.75 -4.35 18.33
N TYR A 152 25.86 -4.67 17.66
CA TYR A 152 26.14 -4.16 16.31
C TYR A 152 25.10 -4.63 15.28
N TRP A 153 24.40 -5.74 15.53
CA TRP A 153 23.29 -6.20 14.68
C TRP A 153 22.11 -5.23 14.67
N ASP A 154 21.88 -4.50 15.76
CA ASP A 154 20.78 -3.54 15.85
C ASP A 154 20.99 -2.36 14.90
N LEU A 155 22.25 -1.97 14.63
CA LEU A 155 22.56 -0.94 13.61
C LEU A 155 22.05 -1.34 12.23
N ALA A 156 22.16 -2.61 11.85
CA ALA A 156 21.68 -3.07 10.55
C ALA A 156 20.16 -2.90 10.44
N VAL A 157 19.41 -3.22 11.49
CA VAL A 157 17.96 -3.02 11.56
C VAL A 157 17.61 -1.53 11.50
N PHE A 158 18.27 -0.70 12.32
CA PHE A 158 18.02 0.74 12.39
C PHE A 158 18.42 1.50 11.12
N LEU A 159 19.32 0.98 10.29
CA LEU A 159 19.64 1.55 8.98
C LEU A 159 18.68 1.05 7.89
N LEU A 160 18.33 -0.23 7.92
CA LEU A 160 17.46 -0.85 6.92
C LEU A 160 16.04 -0.26 6.96
N VAL A 161 15.45 -0.16 8.15
CA VAL A 161 14.07 0.30 8.33
C VAL A 161 13.78 1.68 7.73
N PRO A 162 14.51 2.75 8.09
CA PRO A 162 14.29 4.07 7.52
C PRO A 162 14.62 4.12 6.02
N PHE A 163 15.63 3.37 5.55
CA PHE A 163 15.96 3.29 4.13
C PHE A 163 14.78 2.73 3.32
N VAL A 164 14.15 1.66 3.79
CA VAL A 164 13.00 1.04 3.11
C VAL A 164 11.79 1.97 3.12
N ILE A 165 11.49 2.65 4.24
CA ILE A 165 10.41 3.64 4.32
C ILE A 165 10.67 4.79 3.35
N TRP A 166 11.89 5.31 3.32
CA TRP A 166 12.28 6.36 2.38
C TRP A 166 12.09 5.91 0.93
N ARG A 167 12.51 4.68 0.59
CA ARG A 167 12.35 4.13 -0.76
C ARG A 167 10.87 3.97 -1.14
N ALA A 168 10.05 3.41 -0.26
CA ALA A 168 8.63 3.19 -0.50
C ALA A 168 7.86 4.52 -0.67
N THR A 169 8.13 5.50 0.18
CA THR A 169 7.49 6.83 0.13
C THR A 169 7.93 7.64 -1.09
N ARG A 170 9.22 7.60 -1.44
CA ARG A 170 9.75 8.26 -2.65
C ARG A 170 9.11 7.69 -3.91
N ASN A 171 9.05 6.36 -4.05
CA ASN A 171 8.45 5.73 -5.21
C ASN A 171 6.96 6.09 -5.37
N GLU A 172 6.21 6.10 -4.27
CA GLU A 172 4.81 6.54 -4.29
C GLU A 172 4.69 8.01 -4.72
N GLY A 173 5.58 8.88 -4.23
CA GLY A 173 5.61 10.29 -4.60
C GLY A 173 5.90 10.51 -6.08
N GLU A 174 6.89 9.83 -6.64
CA GLU A 174 7.26 9.91 -8.06
C GLU A 174 6.10 9.45 -8.96
N MET A 175 5.46 8.33 -8.62
CA MET A 175 4.31 7.84 -9.39
C MET A 175 3.11 8.80 -9.34
N LYS A 176 2.79 9.40 -8.18
CA LYS A 176 1.71 10.38 -8.08
C LYS A 176 1.97 11.60 -8.96
N LYS A 177 3.23 12.02 -9.09
CA LYS A 177 3.63 13.10 -10.02
C LYS A 177 3.41 12.68 -11.47
N ASN A 178 3.82 11.46 -11.83
CA ASN A 178 3.70 10.92 -13.20
C ASN A 178 2.23 10.73 -13.65
N LEU A 179 1.32 10.45 -12.72
CA LEU A 179 -0.11 10.27 -13.02
C LEU A 179 -0.82 11.55 -13.47
N GLY A 180 -0.31 12.73 -13.12
CA GLY A 180 -0.89 14.02 -13.48
C GLY A 180 -2.32 14.27 -12.95
N PRO A 181 -2.89 15.46 -13.17
CA PRO A 181 -4.29 15.77 -12.81
C PRO A 181 -5.28 15.01 -13.70
N LEU A 182 -6.45 14.61 -13.16
CA LEU A 182 -7.60 14.22 -14.00
C LEU A 182 -8.19 15.50 -14.62
N VAL A 183 -8.62 15.45 -15.89
CA VAL A 183 -9.29 16.56 -16.57
C VAL A 183 -10.60 16.06 -17.16
N ARG A 184 -11.69 16.85 -17.03
CA ARG A 184 -12.98 16.51 -17.62
C ARG A 184 -12.96 16.76 -19.15
N PRO A 185 -13.52 15.85 -19.97
CA PRO A 185 -13.54 16.01 -21.42
C PRO A 185 -14.33 17.23 -21.95
N SER A 186 -15.13 17.88 -21.10
CA SER A 186 -15.97 19.04 -21.45
C SER A 186 -15.30 20.39 -21.17
N GLU A 187 -14.10 20.41 -20.60
CA GLU A 187 -13.33 21.61 -20.26
C GLU A 187 -12.13 21.82 -21.21
N THR A 188 -12.09 21.09 -22.32
CA THR A 188 -11.14 21.23 -23.44
C THR A 188 -11.90 21.45 -24.74
#